data_AF-A0A1I7FEB1-F1
#
_entry.id   AF-A0A1I7FEB1-F1
#
_cell.length_a   1.000
_cell.length_b   1.000
_cell.length_c   1.000
_cell.angle_alpha   90.00
_cell.angle_beta   90.00
_cell.angle_gamma   90.00
#
_symmetry.space_group_name_H-M   'P 1'
#
loop_
_entity.id
_entity.type
_entity.pdbx_description
1 polymer ?
#
loop_
_entity_poly.entity_id
_entity_poly.type
_entity_poly.pdbx_seq_one_letter_code
_entity_poly.pdbx_strand_id
1 'polypeptide(L)'
;MNKLIRKIEKGLQTDVGQRFLQYAYSFGAAIVIFGAMVKVLHWWGIWGNIIFGTGMVIECIVFILYGLDRPEATPAAPYPALHREESAPLSTPATDLASLLTPVAEGTAQYAQATERIAKLSESLQESCRQIIENSQQMGRHSLEVDALNRETARMTRQIQELNQIYGRLIQAMSSGNGTEKQEEG
;
A
#
# COMPACT_ATOMS: atom_id res chain seq x y z
N MET A 1 43.02 -18.02 -5.77
CA MET A 1 41.71 -17.77 -5.09
C MET A 1 41.77 -16.40 -4.41
N ASN A 2 40.86 -15.51 -4.79
CA ASN A 2 41.20 -14.14 -5.18
C ASN A 2 41.51 -13.17 -4.02
N LYS A 3 42.71 -12.57 -4.05
CA LYS A 3 43.15 -11.50 -3.13
C LYS A 3 42.18 -10.30 -3.11
N LEU A 4 41.44 -10.11 -4.19
CA LEU A 4 40.44 -9.05 -4.36
C LEU A 4 39.26 -9.23 -3.40
N ILE A 5 38.80 -10.47 -3.20
CA ILE A 5 37.66 -10.79 -2.31
C ILE A 5 38.02 -10.44 -0.86
N ARG A 6 39.21 -10.84 -0.40
CA ARG A 6 39.71 -10.50 0.94
C ARG A 6 39.92 -9.01 1.18
N LYS A 7 40.17 -8.24 0.12
CA LYS A 7 40.36 -6.79 0.20
C LYS A 7 39.01 -6.06 0.31
N ILE A 8 37.99 -6.58 -0.37
CA ILE A 8 36.60 -6.11 -0.26
C ILE A 8 36.03 -6.47 1.11
N GLU A 9 36.27 -7.68 1.61
CA GLU A 9 35.85 -8.16 2.93
C GLU A 9 36.41 -7.28 4.07
N LYS A 10 37.71 -6.93 4.03
CA LYS A 10 38.31 -5.97 4.96
C LYS A 10 37.75 -4.55 4.85
N GLY A 11 37.33 -4.14 3.65
CA GLY A 11 36.70 -2.85 3.42
C GLY A 11 35.25 -2.79 3.92
N LEU A 12 34.53 -3.90 3.84
CA LEU A 12 33.14 -4.04 4.31
C LEU A 12 33.03 -4.13 5.84
N GLN A 13 34.01 -4.77 6.50
CA GLN A 13 34.11 -4.86 7.96
C GLN A 13 34.52 -3.55 8.66
N THR A 14 34.89 -2.52 7.91
CA THR A 14 35.21 -1.20 8.46
C THR A 14 33.91 -0.42 8.72
N ASP A 15 33.85 0.42 9.76
CA ASP A 15 32.67 1.27 10.10
C ASP A 15 32.10 2.06 8.91
N VAL A 16 32.95 2.46 7.98
CA VAL A 16 32.57 3.17 6.75
C VAL A 16 31.87 2.23 5.74
N GLY A 17 32.28 0.97 5.68
CA GLY A 17 31.70 -0.07 4.83
C GLY A 17 30.27 -0.44 5.24
N GLN A 18 30.03 -0.58 6.55
CA GLN A 18 28.68 -0.81 7.09
C GLN A 18 27.72 0.35 6.79
N ARG A 19 28.16 1.60 6.92
CA ARG A 19 27.35 2.78 6.56
C ARG A 19 27.05 2.84 5.08
N PHE A 20 28.04 2.55 4.23
CA PHE A 20 27.85 2.49 2.79
C PHE A 20 26.83 1.40 2.39
N LEU A 21 26.86 0.23 3.03
CA LEU A 21 25.85 -0.81 2.85
C LEU A 21 24.44 -0.34 3.23
N GLN A 22 24.30 0.39 4.35
CA GLN A 22 23.02 0.94 4.79
C GLN A 22 22.46 2.00 3.81
N TYR A 23 23.34 2.80 3.19
CA TYR A 23 22.95 3.74 2.12
C TYR A 23 22.57 3.03 0.83
N ALA A 24 23.34 2.01 0.41
CA ALA A 24 23.03 1.21 -0.77
C ALA A 24 21.66 0.50 -0.62
N TYR A 25 21.32 0.04 0.59
CA TYR A 25 20.00 -0.50 0.93
C TYR A 25 18.88 0.52 0.74
N SER A 26 19.02 1.70 1.34
CA SER A 26 18.00 2.74 1.24
C SER A 26 17.83 3.23 -0.20
N PHE A 27 18.90 3.20 -0.99
CA PHE A 27 18.91 3.59 -2.39
C PHE A 27 18.22 2.56 -3.30
N GLY A 28 18.47 1.26 -3.10
CA GLY A 28 17.79 0.19 -3.83
C GLY A 28 16.28 0.16 -3.57
N ALA A 29 15.89 0.28 -2.29
CA ALA A 29 14.49 0.32 -1.87
C ALA A 29 13.74 1.51 -2.51
N ALA A 30 14.39 2.67 -2.59
CA ALA A 30 13.82 3.86 -3.23
C ALA A 30 13.55 3.64 -4.73
N ILE A 31 14.44 2.95 -5.46
CA ILE A 31 14.26 2.63 -6.88
C ILE A 31 13.07 1.69 -7.09
N VAL A 32 12.86 0.70 -6.21
CA VAL A 32 11.72 -0.22 -6.31
C VAL A 32 10.40 0.45 -6.00
N ILE A 33 10.35 1.28 -4.95
CA ILE A 33 9.16 2.05 -4.60
C ILE A 33 8.80 3.00 -5.75
N PHE A 34 9.79 3.67 -6.34
CA PHE A 34 9.59 4.53 -7.51
C PHE A 34 9.09 3.74 -8.73
N GLY A 35 9.68 2.57 -9.02
CA GLY A 35 9.24 1.70 -10.11
C GLY A 35 7.81 1.18 -9.92
N ALA A 36 7.43 0.83 -8.68
CA ALA A 36 6.08 0.42 -8.34
C ALA A 36 5.08 1.58 -8.51
N MET A 37 5.46 2.79 -8.08
CA MET A 37 4.66 4.00 -8.25
C MET A 37 4.36 4.30 -9.73
N VAL A 38 5.39 4.28 -10.60
CA VAL A 38 5.23 4.50 -12.04
C VAL A 38 4.32 3.44 -12.68
N LYS A 39 4.41 2.19 -12.23
CA LYS A 39 3.57 1.08 -12.72
C LYS A 39 2.10 1.21 -12.31
N VAL A 40 1.82 1.57 -11.06
CA VAL A 40 0.45 1.80 -10.56
C VAL A 40 -0.19 3.01 -11.23
N LEU A 41 0.59 4.07 -11.43
CA LEU A 41 0.11 5.32 -12.00
C LEU A 41 -0.06 5.25 -13.54
N HIS A 42 0.35 4.14 -14.16
CA HIS A 42 0.26 3.87 -15.60
C HIS A 42 0.86 4.99 -16.49
N TRP A 43 1.76 5.81 -15.93
CA TRP A 43 2.30 7.01 -16.59
C TRP A 43 3.22 6.70 -17.78
N TRP A 44 3.69 5.46 -17.93
CA TRP A 44 4.73 5.14 -18.93
C TRP A 44 4.51 3.85 -19.73
N GLY A 45 3.32 3.24 -19.64
CA GLY A 45 2.96 2.04 -20.42
C GLY A 45 4.02 0.92 -20.33
N ILE A 46 4.48 0.43 -21.48
CA ILE A 46 5.47 -0.66 -21.61
C ILE A 46 6.77 -0.40 -20.82
N TRP A 47 7.22 0.85 -20.73
CA TRP A 47 8.45 1.19 -20.01
C TRP A 47 8.29 1.07 -18.49
N GLY A 48 7.07 1.23 -17.97
CA GLY A 48 6.78 1.04 -16.54
C GLY A 48 7.09 -0.38 -16.07
N ASN A 49 6.84 -1.38 -16.93
CA ASN A 49 7.19 -2.77 -16.63
C ASN A 49 8.71 -3.01 -16.62
N ILE A 50 9.46 -2.33 -17.48
CA ILE A 50 10.92 -2.47 -17.57
C ILE A 50 11.59 -1.85 -16.34
N ILE A 51 11.19 -0.64 -15.95
CA ILE A 51 11.73 0.05 -14.77
C ILE A 51 11.37 -0.72 -13.49
N PHE A 52 10.11 -1.15 -13.36
CA PHE A 52 9.66 -1.97 -12.23
C PHE A 52 10.40 -3.31 -12.15
N GLY A 53 10.52 -4.02 -13.27
CA GLY A 53 11.22 -5.31 -13.33
C GLY A 53 12.70 -5.17 -13.00
N THR A 54 13.35 -4.13 -13.52
CA THR A 54 14.77 -3.84 -13.22
C THR A 54 14.96 -3.52 -11.74
N GLY A 55 14.08 -2.71 -11.14
CA GLY A 55 14.11 -2.43 -9.70
C GLY A 55 13.98 -3.71 -8.87
N MET A 56 13.01 -4.57 -9.19
CA MET A 56 12.79 -5.82 -8.47
C MET A 56 13.99 -6.78 -8.53
N VAL A 57 14.71 -6.82 -9.66
CA VAL A 57 15.94 -7.62 -9.79
C VAL A 57 17.08 -7.04 -8.94
N ILE A 58 17.24 -5.71 -8.95
CA ILE A 58 18.26 -5.03 -8.13
C ILE A 58 18.01 -5.30 -6.64
N GLU A 59 16.77 -5.16 -6.16
CA GLU A 59 16.42 -5.43 -4.77
C GLU A 59 16.60 -6.91 -4.39
N CYS A 60 16.27 -7.86 -5.27
CA CYS A 60 16.54 -9.27 -5.01
C CYS A 60 18.04 -9.53 -4.78
N ILE A 61 18.92 -8.89 -5.55
CA ILE A 61 20.37 -9.04 -5.40
C ILE A 61 20.83 -8.40 -4.09
N VAL A 62 20.35 -7.20 -3.76
CA VAL A 62 20.68 -6.51 -2.50
C VAL A 62 20.21 -7.32 -1.29
N PHE A 63 19.01 -7.90 -1.32
CA PHE A 63 18.48 -8.75 -0.26
C PHE A 63 19.23 -10.06 -0.10
N ILE A 64 19.68 -10.69 -1.19
CA ILE A 64 20.48 -11.91 -1.11
C ILE A 64 21.85 -11.61 -0.48
N LEU A 65 22.49 -10.51 -0.89
CA LEU A 65 23.77 -10.09 -0.32
C LEU A 65 23.65 -9.72 1.16
N TYR A 66 22.57 -9.02 1.54
CA TYR A 66 22.31 -8.64 2.93
C TYR A 66 21.83 -9.80 3.81
N GLY A 67 21.00 -10.69 3.27
CA GLY A 67 20.54 -11.89 3.98
C GLY A 67 21.69 -12.85 4.32
N LEU A 68 22.80 -12.76 3.58
CA LEU A 68 24.03 -13.48 3.88
C LEU A 68 24.94 -12.71 4.86
N ASP A 69 24.89 -11.37 4.85
CA ASP A 69 25.62 -10.48 5.76
C ASP A 69 24.79 -10.21 7.03
N ARG A 70 24.64 -11.25 7.85
CA ARG A 70 23.97 -11.16 9.14
C ARG A 70 24.86 -10.31 10.06
N PRO A 71 24.43 -9.13 10.55
CA PRO A 71 25.22 -8.39 11.52
C PRO A 71 25.41 -9.27 12.75
N GLU A 72 26.64 -9.32 13.26
CA GLU A 72 26.93 -10.04 14.49
C GLU A 72 25.94 -9.56 15.55
N ALA A 73 25.16 -10.50 16.09
CA ALA A 73 24.20 -10.21 17.14
C ALA A 73 24.98 -9.56 18.28
N THR A 74 24.94 -8.23 18.36
CA THR A 74 25.40 -7.53 19.56
C THR A 74 24.56 -8.13 20.69
N PRO A 75 25.18 -8.83 21.66
CA PRO A 75 24.44 -9.35 22.79
C PRO A 75 23.68 -8.16 23.38
N ALA A 76 22.36 -8.30 23.51
CA ALA A 76 21.46 -7.24 23.93
C ALA A 76 22.08 -6.44 25.08
N ALA A 77 22.67 -5.29 24.77
CA ALA A 77 23.05 -4.32 25.76
C ALA A 77 21.76 -3.62 26.17
N PRO A 78 21.32 -3.71 27.44
CA PRO A 78 20.25 -2.89 27.96
C PRO A 78 20.63 -1.40 27.79
N TYR A 79 19.69 -0.55 27.37
CA TYR A 79 19.84 0.91 27.19
C TYR A 79 20.59 1.63 28.35
N PRO A 80 20.96 2.93 28.23
CA PRO A 80 21.74 3.64 27.22
C PRO A 80 22.99 4.35 27.82
N ALA A 81 23.88 4.85 26.96
CA ALA A 81 24.91 5.88 27.18
C ALA A 81 26.05 5.60 28.18
N LEU A 82 27.19 5.09 27.66
CA LEU A 82 28.49 5.18 28.35
C LEU A 82 29.52 5.93 27.50
N HIS A 83 29.48 7.25 27.57
CA HIS A 83 30.72 8.03 27.62
C HIS A 83 30.99 8.32 29.09
N ARG A 84 31.76 7.45 29.76
CA ARG A 84 32.50 7.83 30.95
C ARG A 84 33.70 6.92 31.11
N GLU A 85 34.86 7.54 30.94
CA GLU A 85 36.20 7.04 31.22
C GLU A 85 36.24 6.22 32.52
N GLU A 86 36.89 5.06 32.42
CA GLU A 86 37.14 4.12 33.50
C GLU A 86 38.32 4.59 34.37
N SER A 87 38.09 4.85 35.66
CA SER A 87 39.07 4.58 36.72
C SER A 87 38.49 4.75 38.15
N ALA A 88 38.66 3.69 38.97
CA ALA A 88 38.76 3.65 40.45
C ALA A 88 37.45 3.52 41.31
N PRO A 89 37.52 2.98 42.56
CA PRO A 89 37.01 1.64 42.88
C PRO A 89 35.95 1.55 44.01
N LEU A 90 35.25 0.41 44.03
CA LEU A 90 34.60 -0.29 45.16
C LEU A 90 33.81 0.53 46.20
N SER A 91 32.47 0.35 46.24
CA SER A 91 31.67 0.20 47.48
C SER A 91 30.22 -0.18 47.14
N THR A 92 29.78 -1.37 47.55
CA THR A 92 28.35 -1.70 47.67
C THR A 92 27.78 -1.13 48.97
N PRO A 93 26.54 -0.63 48.95
CA PRO A 93 25.57 -1.10 49.93
C PRO A 93 24.25 -1.50 49.27
N ALA A 94 23.72 -2.64 49.70
CA ALA A 94 22.53 -3.32 49.19
C ALA A 94 21.18 -2.61 49.51
N THR A 95 21.14 -1.28 49.52
CA THR A 95 19.93 -0.51 49.91
C THR A 95 19.12 0.02 48.71
N ASP A 96 19.64 -0.09 47.48
CA ASP A 96 19.04 0.53 46.28
C ASP A 96 18.23 -0.44 45.39
N LEU A 97 18.00 -1.68 45.84
CA LEU A 97 17.28 -2.67 45.03
C LEU A 97 15.77 -2.38 44.94
N ALA A 98 15.17 -1.78 45.97
CA ALA A 98 13.73 -1.49 46.00
C ALA A 98 13.36 -0.28 45.13
N SER A 99 14.22 0.74 45.08
CA SER A 99 14.10 1.95 44.25
C SER A 99 14.33 1.67 42.77
N LEU A 100 15.15 0.67 42.43
CA LEU A 100 15.35 0.21 41.04
C LEU A 100 14.25 -0.74 40.54
N LEU A 101 13.45 -1.34 41.42
CA LEU A 101 12.32 -2.20 41.04
C LEU A 101 11.05 -1.39 40.71
N THR A 102 10.90 -0.19 41.27
CA THR A 102 9.81 0.75 40.92
C THR A 102 9.76 1.11 39.42
N PRO A 103 10.86 1.54 38.77
CA PRO A 103 10.85 1.84 37.33
C PRO A 103 10.71 0.59 36.45
N VAL A 104 11.10 -0.61 36.94
CA VAL A 104 10.90 -1.87 36.20
C VAL A 104 9.44 -2.33 36.27
N ALA A 105 8.76 -2.18 37.42
CA ALA A 105 7.33 -2.45 37.54
C ALA A 105 6.49 -1.53 36.64
N GLU A 106 6.81 -0.23 36.61
CA GLU A 106 6.16 0.73 35.71
C GLU A 106 6.46 0.44 34.24
N GLY A 107 7.71 0.07 33.91
CA GLY A 107 8.10 -0.35 32.57
C GLY A 107 7.33 -1.59 32.10
N THR A 108 7.21 -2.63 32.94
CA THR A 108 6.46 -3.85 32.60
C THR A 108 4.97 -3.59 32.40
N ALA A 109 4.36 -2.69 33.16
CA ALA A 109 2.97 -2.25 32.95
C ALA A 109 2.80 -1.53 31.60
N GLN A 110 3.79 -0.74 31.19
CA GLN A 110 3.79 -0.06 29.90
C GLN A 110 3.98 -1.04 28.73
N TYR A 111 4.82 -2.05 28.87
CA TYR A 111 4.97 -3.14 27.89
C TYR A 111 3.70 -4.00 27.77
N ALA A 112 3.02 -4.27 28.88
CA ALA A 112 1.73 -4.96 28.86
C ALA A 112 0.66 -4.16 28.11
N GLN A 113 0.56 -2.85 28.37
CA GLN A 113 -0.34 -1.97 27.61
C GLN A 113 0.05 -1.86 26.13
N ALA A 114 1.34 -1.81 25.81
CA ALA A 114 1.81 -1.78 24.42
C ALA A 114 1.39 -3.06 23.67
N THR A 115 1.51 -4.22 24.32
CA THR A 115 1.09 -5.51 23.76
C THR A 115 -0.43 -5.56 23.55
N GLU A 116 -1.22 -5.05 24.51
CA GLU A 116 -2.67 -4.97 24.39
C GLU A 116 -3.12 -4.04 23.25
N ARG A 117 -2.44 -2.90 23.08
CA ARG A 117 -2.71 -1.98 21.97
C ARG A 117 -2.41 -2.62 20.62
N ILE A 118 -1.31 -3.36 20.50
CA ILE A 118 -0.97 -4.09 19.28
C ILE A 118 -2.03 -5.17 18.97
N ALA A 119 -2.49 -5.90 19.99
CA ALA A 119 -3.55 -6.89 19.81
C ALA A 119 -4.87 -6.25 19.32
N LYS A 120 -5.29 -5.14 19.95
CA LYS A 120 -6.48 -4.37 19.53
C LYS A 120 -6.35 -3.80 18.12
N LEU A 121 -5.17 -3.31 17.75
CA LEU A 121 -4.90 -2.81 16.41
C LEU A 121 -5.00 -3.94 15.37
N SER A 122 -4.43 -5.11 15.66
CA SER A 122 -4.54 -6.29 14.80
C SER A 122 -5.99 -6.72 14.60
N GLU A 123 -6.78 -6.73 15.66
CA GLU A 123 -8.21 -7.04 15.61
C GLU A 123 -8.97 -6.03 14.75
N SER A 124 -8.70 -4.72 14.94
CA SER A 124 -9.33 -3.66 14.14
C SER A 124 -8.95 -3.72 12.65
N LEU A 125 -7.71 -4.11 12.33
CA LEU A 125 -7.25 -4.31 10.95
C LEU A 125 -7.93 -5.51 10.31
N GLN A 126 -8.06 -6.61 11.04
CA GLN A 126 -8.76 -7.79 10.57
C GLN A 126 -10.24 -7.50 10.31
N GLU A 127 -10.88 -6.74 11.20
CA GLU A 127 -12.26 -6.30 11.02
C GLU A 127 -12.42 -5.36 9.82
N SER A 128 -11.48 -4.42 9.63
CA SER A 128 -11.44 -3.54 8.45
C SER A 128 -11.28 -4.33 7.14
N CYS A 129 -10.36 -5.29 7.09
CA CYS A 129 -10.21 -6.17 5.92
C CYS A 129 -11.49 -6.96 5.63
N ARG A 130 -12.17 -7.46 6.67
CA ARG A 130 -13.44 -8.18 6.54
C ARG A 130 -14.52 -7.28 5.93
N GLN A 131 -14.65 -6.05 6.42
CA GLN A 131 -15.60 -5.06 5.91
C GLN A 131 -15.30 -4.66 4.44
N ILE A 132 -14.03 -4.50 4.07
CA ILE A 132 -13.64 -4.19 2.69
C ILE A 132 -14.06 -5.31 1.73
N ILE A 133 -13.87 -6.57 2.13
CA ILE A 133 -14.28 -7.73 1.32
C ILE A 133 -15.81 -7.76 1.16
N GLU A 134 -16.55 -7.55 2.24
CA GLU A 134 -18.03 -7.51 2.19
C GLU A 134 -18.53 -6.36 1.32
N ASN A 135 -18.00 -5.16 1.51
CA ASN A 135 -18.36 -3.99 0.70
C ASN A 135 -17.99 -4.20 -0.78
N SER A 136 -16.84 -4.81 -1.08
CA SER A 136 -16.44 -5.15 -2.44
C SER A 136 -17.42 -6.13 -3.10
N GLN A 137 -17.86 -7.16 -2.38
CA GLN A 137 -18.85 -8.12 -2.87
C GLN A 137 -20.22 -7.46 -3.09
N GLN A 138 -20.64 -6.60 -2.16
CA GLN A 138 -21.88 -5.84 -2.28
C GLN A 138 -21.83 -4.87 -3.46
N MET A 139 -20.71 -4.19 -3.68
CA MET A 139 -20.47 -3.31 -4.82
C MET A 139 -20.51 -4.08 -6.15
N GLY A 140 -19.99 -5.31 -6.18
CA GLY A 140 -20.12 -6.20 -7.33
C GLY A 140 -21.58 -6.53 -7.67
N ARG A 141 -22.43 -6.73 -6.65
CA ARG A 141 -23.88 -6.93 -6.84
C ARG A 141 -24.57 -5.65 -7.31
N HIS A 142 -24.25 -4.51 -6.70
CA HIS A 142 -24.78 -3.21 -7.13
C HIS A 142 -24.41 -2.88 -8.57
N SER A 143 -23.21 -3.25 -9.03
CA SER A 143 -22.79 -3.06 -10.43
C SER A 143 -23.72 -3.81 -11.39
N LEU A 144 -24.07 -5.06 -11.08
CA LEU A 144 -24.98 -5.85 -11.90
C LEU A 144 -26.40 -5.26 -11.93
N GLU A 145 -26.85 -4.70 -10.79
CA GLU A 145 -28.12 -4.00 -10.68
C GLU A 145 -28.13 -2.69 -11.48
N VAL A 146 -27.04 -1.92 -11.42
CA VAL A 146 -26.86 -0.70 -12.22
C VAL A 146 -26.85 -1.01 -13.72
N ASP A 147 -26.23 -2.11 -14.15
CA ASP A 147 -26.27 -2.55 -15.55
C ASP A 147 -27.68 -2.96 -16.00
N ALA A 148 -28.48 -3.53 -15.10
CA ALA A 148 -29.89 -3.81 -15.37
C ALA A 148 -30.70 -2.50 -15.49
N LEU A 149 -30.49 -1.57 -14.57
CA LEU A 149 -31.13 -0.25 -14.57
C LEU A 149 -30.79 0.55 -15.83
N ASN A 150 -29.51 0.61 -16.23
CA ASN A 150 -29.07 1.27 -17.46
C ASN A 150 -29.78 0.70 -18.70
N ARG A 151 -29.95 -0.63 -18.77
CA ARG A 151 -30.69 -1.28 -19.87
C ARG A 151 -32.18 -0.96 -19.85
N GLU A 152 -32.78 -0.83 -18.67
CA GLU A 152 -34.16 -0.41 -18.52
C GLU A 152 -34.36 1.05 -18.92
N THR A 153 -33.46 1.95 -18.49
CA THR A 153 -33.44 3.35 -18.91
C THR A 153 -33.33 3.48 -20.42
N ALA A 154 -32.42 2.73 -21.06
CA ALA A 154 -32.28 2.73 -22.52
C ALA A 154 -33.55 2.25 -23.24
N ARG A 155 -34.28 1.29 -22.66
CA ARG A 155 -35.58 0.84 -23.19
C ARG A 155 -36.64 1.94 -23.05
N MET A 156 -36.72 2.59 -21.89
CA MET A 156 -37.64 3.70 -21.65
C MET A 156 -37.38 4.86 -22.61
N THR A 157 -36.12 5.19 -22.90
CA THR A 157 -35.76 6.21 -23.91
C THR A 157 -36.30 5.84 -25.29
N ARG A 158 -36.19 4.58 -25.72
CA ARG A 158 -36.75 4.12 -26.99
C ARG A 158 -38.27 4.22 -27.02
N GLN A 159 -38.94 3.82 -25.95
CA GLN A 159 -40.39 3.93 -25.86
C GLN A 159 -40.86 5.39 -25.97
N ILE A 160 -40.14 6.33 -25.34
CA ILE A 160 -40.41 7.76 -25.48
C ILE A 160 -40.21 8.23 -26.93
N GLN A 161 -39.15 7.77 -27.61
CA GLN A 161 -38.94 8.09 -29.03
C GLN A 161 -40.05 7.56 -29.93
N GLU A 162 -40.49 6.31 -29.71
CA GLU A 162 -41.61 5.70 -30.44
C GLU A 162 -42.91 6.46 -30.20
N LEU A 163 -43.20 6.82 -28.94
CA LEU A 163 -44.33 7.67 -28.59
C LEU A 163 -44.26 9.00 -29.34
N ASN A 164 -43.12 9.69 -29.31
CA ASN A 164 -42.93 10.96 -30.02
C ASN A 164 -43.12 10.81 -31.54
N GLN A 165 -42.67 9.72 -32.14
CA GLN A 165 -42.91 9.44 -33.57
C GLN A 165 -44.38 9.19 -33.89
N ILE A 166 -45.10 8.45 -33.04
CA ILE A 166 -46.54 8.20 -33.20
C ILE A 166 -47.31 9.51 -33.09
N TYR A 167 -47.00 10.34 -32.10
CA TYR A 167 -47.60 11.67 -31.97
C TYR A 167 -47.32 12.52 -33.21
N GLY A 168 -46.09 12.51 -33.73
CA GLY A 168 -45.73 13.21 -34.96
C GLY A 168 -46.53 12.74 -36.18
N ARG A 169 -46.67 11.41 -36.37
CA ARG A 169 -47.47 10.83 -37.46
C ARG A 169 -48.96 11.16 -37.32
N LEU A 170 -49.51 11.14 -36.10
CA LEU A 170 -50.90 11.50 -35.85
C LEU A 170 -51.16 12.96 -36.20
N ILE A 171 -50.29 13.88 -35.76
CA ILE A 171 -50.37 15.30 -36.11
C ILE A 171 -50.27 15.48 -37.62
N GLN A 172 -49.34 14.80 -38.28
CA GLN A 172 -49.16 14.88 -39.72
C GLN A 172 -50.39 14.35 -40.48
N ALA A 173 -50.98 13.24 -40.03
CA ALA A 173 -52.19 12.67 -40.62
C ALA A 173 -53.42 13.57 -40.43
N MET A 174 -53.59 14.18 -39.25
CA MET A 174 -54.65 15.17 -39.01
C MET A 174 -54.43 16.45 -39.85
N SER A 175 -53.18 16.88 -40.02
CA SER A 175 -52.84 18.03 -40.87
C SER A 175 -52.99 17.74 -42.37
N SER A 176 -52.66 16.53 -42.82
CA SER A 176 -52.73 16.14 -44.23
C SER A 176 -54.14 15.75 -44.67
N GLY A 177 -54.92 15.11 -43.79
CA GLY A 177 -56.33 14.80 -44.04
C GLY A 177 -57.20 16.03 -44.26
N ASN A 178 -56.76 17.20 -43.78
CA ASN A 178 -57.41 18.48 -44.02
C ASN A 178 -57.03 19.13 -45.38
N GLY A 179 -56.12 18.53 -46.15
CA GLY A 179 -55.60 19.05 -47.42
C GLY A 179 -56.06 18.31 -48.67
N THR A 180 -56.62 17.11 -48.54
CA THR A 180 -57.03 16.26 -49.68
C THR A 180 -58.47 16.47 -50.15
N GLU A 181 -59.28 17.30 -49.49
CA GLU A 181 -60.65 17.62 -49.92
C GLU A 181 -60.73 18.77 -50.95
N LYS A 182 -59.61 19.31 -51.44
CA LYS A 182 -59.60 20.42 -52.42
C LYS A 182 -59.10 20.08 -53.82
N GLN A 183 -59.14 18.81 -54.22
CA GLN A 183 -58.71 18.41 -55.57
C GLN A 183 -59.64 17.39 -56.23
N GLU A 184 -60.96 17.53 -56.02
CA GLU A 184 -61.99 16.92 -56.88
C GLU A 184 -63.23 17.83 -56.96
N GLU A 185 -63.09 19.08 -57.40
CA GLU A 185 -64.16 19.77 -58.15
C GLU A 185 -63.50 20.66 -59.21
N GLY A 186 -63.95 20.50 -60.45
CA GLY A 186 -63.46 21.24 -61.62
C GLY A 186 -64.04 22.64 -61.78
#